data_AF-A0A7K0EMU7-F1
#
_entry.id   AF-A0A7K0EMU7-F1
#
_cell.length_a   1.000
_cell.length_b   1.000
_cell.length_c   1.000
_cell.angle_alpha   90.00
_cell.angle_beta   90.00
_cell.angle_gamma   90.00
#
_symmetry.space_group_name_H-M   'P 1'
#
loop_
_entity.id
_entity.type
_entity.pdbx_description
1 polymer ?
#
loop_
_entity_poly.entity_id
_entity_poly.type
_entity_poly.pdbx_seq_one_letter_code
_entity_poly.pdbx_strand_id
1 'polypeptide(L)'
;MKPFFTYLTLSILFLTGSIFVTAQTKYTGTNRQLPPADSIRYFTGRFQPNGSFASVSTFQMQLRITDSFIKGSYRLAHSEIDVELVGAVSNQHELILIESANGKTTGAFKGMLEEDESSLRLSGVWSNASNGKLRPFSVDEVR
;
A
#
# COMPACT_ATOMS: atom_id res chain seq x y z
N MET A 1 31.43 62.28 -19.83
CA MET A 1 32.31 61.10 -19.91
C MET A 1 31.43 59.86 -20.11
N LYS A 2 31.59 59.13 -21.22
CA LYS A 2 31.17 57.71 -21.37
C LYS A 2 32.38 56.85 -20.95
N PRO A 3 32.20 55.64 -20.39
CA PRO A 3 32.09 54.42 -21.21
C PRO A 3 30.94 53.49 -20.75
N PHE A 4 30.19 52.85 -21.64
CA PHE A 4 30.41 51.56 -22.33
C PHE A 4 30.21 50.30 -21.46
N PHE A 5 29.71 49.27 -22.14
CA PHE A 5 29.54 47.86 -21.78
C PHE A 5 28.18 47.50 -21.14
N THR A 6 27.46 46.43 -21.51
CA THR A 6 27.50 45.48 -22.63
C THR A 6 26.23 44.63 -22.52
N TYR A 7 25.58 44.36 -23.65
CA TYR A 7 24.52 43.36 -23.77
C TYR A 7 25.06 41.97 -23.39
N LEU A 8 24.44 41.30 -22.43
CA LEU A 8 24.61 39.85 -22.25
C LEU A 8 23.23 39.20 -22.17
N THR A 9 22.70 38.86 -23.33
CA THR A 9 21.58 37.93 -23.48
C THR A 9 22.07 36.53 -23.12
N LEU A 10 21.64 36.01 -21.98
CA LEU A 10 21.93 34.63 -21.58
C LEU A 10 20.89 33.70 -22.19
N SER A 11 21.17 33.23 -23.40
CA SER A 11 20.44 32.13 -24.04
C SER A 11 20.87 30.83 -23.37
N ILE A 12 20.05 30.29 -22.46
CA ILE A 12 20.26 28.95 -21.92
C ILE A 12 19.58 27.94 -22.84
N LEU A 13 20.39 27.33 -23.69
CA LEU A 13 20.10 26.16 -24.49
C LEU A 13 20.07 24.94 -23.54
N PHE A 14 18.90 24.47 -23.12
CA PHE A 14 18.78 23.15 -22.48
C PHE A 14 18.71 22.07 -23.57
N LEU A 15 19.88 21.67 -24.05
CA LEU A 15 20.09 20.35 -24.66
C LEU A 15 20.41 19.37 -23.53
N THR A 16 19.41 18.64 -23.04
CA THR A 16 19.67 17.40 -22.29
C THR A 16 18.68 16.36 -22.76
N GLY A 17 19.21 15.35 -23.44
CA GLY A 17 18.47 14.35 -24.18
C GLY A 17 17.54 13.51 -23.32
N SER A 18 16.45 13.10 -23.95
CA SER A 18 15.59 12.03 -23.48
C SER A 18 16.36 10.72 -23.50
N ILE A 19 17.10 10.43 -22.43
CA ILE A 19 17.52 9.06 -22.15
C ILE A 19 16.28 8.35 -21.63
N PHE A 20 15.58 7.65 -22.53
CA PHE A 20 14.64 6.61 -22.15
C PHE A 20 15.43 5.52 -21.44
N VAL A 21 15.47 5.56 -20.10
CA VAL A 21 15.93 4.44 -19.29
C VAL A 21 14.80 3.41 -19.30
N THR A 22 14.79 2.56 -20.33
CA THR A 22 13.99 1.33 -20.31
C THR A 22 14.68 0.36 -19.38
N ALA A 23 14.40 0.44 -18.08
CA ALA A 23 14.86 -0.53 -17.11
C ALA A 23 14.11 -1.85 -17.30
N GLN A 24 14.52 -2.67 -18.29
CA GLN A 24 14.15 -4.08 -18.30
C GLN A 24 15.07 -4.82 -17.32
N THR A 25 14.65 -4.85 -16.06
CA THR A 25 15.24 -5.75 -15.08
C THR A 25 14.65 -7.14 -15.31
N LYS A 26 15.41 -8.00 -16.01
CA LYS A 26 15.20 -9.46 -15.95
C LYS A 26 15.55 -9.93 -14.55
N TYR A 27 14.55 -10.00 -13.68
CA TYR A 27 14.70 -10.59 -12.35
C TYR A 27 14.58 -12.12 -12.45
N THR A 28 15.71 -12.80 -12.31
CA THR A 28 15.77 -14.21 -11.93
C THR A 28 15.59 -14.30 -10.40
N GLY A 29 14.35 -14.20 -9.95
CA GLY A 29 13.96 -14.42 -8.55
C GLY A 29 13.06 -15.65 -8.46
N THR A 30 13.34 -16.52 -7.50
CA THR A 30 12.58 -17.75 -7.20
C THR A 30 11.07 -17.54 -7.31
N ASN A 31 10.45 -18.35 -8.16
CA ASN A 31 9.07 -18.29 -8.63
C ASN A 31 8.08 -18.60 -7.49
N ARG A 32 7.86 -17.64 -6.58
CA ARG A 32 6.62 -17.58 -5.79
C ARG A 32 5.65 -16.75 -6.61
N GLN A 33 4.80 -17.46 -7.33
CA GLN A 33 3.83 -16.88 -8.24
C GLN A 33 2.76 -16.18 -7.40
N LEU A 34 2.66 -14.86 -7.52
CA LEU A 34 1.57 -14.08 -6.93
C LEU A 34 0.22 -14.68 -7.34
N PRO A 35 -0.83 -14.53 -6.50
CA PRO A 35 -2.15 -15.07 -6.81
C PRO A 35 -2.62 -14.57 -8.18
N PRO A 36 -3.46 -15.36 -8.90
CA PRO A 36 -3.93 -15.01 -10.23
C PRO A 36 -4.46 -13.58 -10.25
N ALA A 37 -3.95 -12.81 -11.21
CA ALA A 37 -4.32 -11.42 -11.42
C ALA A 37 -5.85 -11.29 -11.48
N ASP A 38 -6.38 -10.39 -10.68
CA ASP A 38 -7.80 -10.05 -10.59
C ASP A 38 -8.68 -10.99 -9.75
N SER A 39 -8.16 -11.42 -8.61
CA SER A 39 -8.92 -12.22 -7.66
C SER A 39 -9.35 -11.42 -6.43
N ILE A 40 -10.61 -11.62 -6.01
CA ILE A 40 -11.15 -11.08 -4.76
C ILE A 40 -10.80 -12.06 -3.64
N ARG A 41 -10.24 -11.51 -2.55
CA ARG A 41 -9.77 -12.21 -1.36
C ARG A 41 -10.48 -11.65 -0.14
N TYR A 42 -10.89 -12.52 0.77
CA TYR A 42 -11.60 -12.13 1.99
C TYR A 42 -10.75 -12.45 3.20
N PHE A 43 -10.69 -11.54 4.15
CA PHE A 43 -9.95 -11.71 5.40
C PHE A 43 -10.86 -11.33 6.57
N THR A 44 -10.73 -12.04 7.68
CA THR A 44 -11.41 -11.68 8.93
C THR A 44 -10.40 -11.61 10.04
N GLY A 45 -10.52 -10.58 10.88
CA GLY A 45 -9.51 -10.33 11.89
C GLY A 45 -9.96 -9.52 13.07
N ARG A 46 -8.98 -9.25 13.93
CA ARG A 46 -9.08 -8.40 15.11
C ARG A 46 -7.82 -7.55 15.17
N PHE A 47 -7.95 -6.26 15.41
CA PHE A 47 -6.79 -5.43 15.71
C PHE A 47 -6.24 -5.81 17.08
N GLN A 48 -4.93 -6.01 17.23
CA GLN A 48 -4.41 -6.25 18.58
C GLN A 48 -4.73 -5.05 19.48
N PRO A 49 -5.26 -5.28 20.69
CA PRO A 49 -5.53 -4.17 21.60
C PRO A 49 -4.20 -3.61 22.09
N ASN A 50 -4.04 -2.29 22.10
CA ASN A 50 -2.95 -1.66 22.86
C ASN A 50 -3.33 -1.58 24.36
N GLY A 51 -4.04 -2.57 24.91
CA GLY A 51 -4.67 -2.53 26.24
C GLY A 51 -5.69 -3.65 26.51
N SER A 52 -6.75 -3.36 27.28
CA SER A 52 -7.79 -4.31 27.69
C SER A 52 -8.46 -5.03 26.51
N PHE A 53 -8.65 -6.35 26.65
CA PHE A 53 -9.25 -7.25 25.65
C PHE A 53 -10.73 -6.95 25.33
N ALA A 54 -11.41 -6.12 26.12
CA ALA A 54 -12.87 -5.98 26.09
C ALA A 54 -13.44 -5.17 24.91
N SER A 55 -12.64 -4.53 24.06
CA SER A 55 -13.16 -3.65 22.99
C SER A 55 -12.50 -3.83 21.62
N VAL A 56 -11.94 -5.01 21.36
CA VAL A 56 -11.36 -5.30 20.05
C VAL A 56 -12.48 -5.67 19.07
N SER A 57 -12.94 -4.68 18.30
CA SER A 57 -13.86 -4.94 17.19
C SER A 57 -13.22 -5.87 16.17
N THR A 58 -13.92 -6.95 15.84
CA THR A 58 -13.61 -7.74 14.65
C THR A 58 -13.81 -6.90 13.41
N PHE A 59 -13.07 -7.23 12.35
CA PHE A 59 -13.27 -6.64 11.03
C PHE A 59 -13.36 -7.72 9.96
N GLN A 60 -14.06 -7.39 8.89
CA GLN A 60 -14.09 -8.14 7.64
C GLN A 60 -13.47 -7.27 6.56
N MET A 61 -12.57 -7.83 5.77
CA MET A 61 -11.82 -7.13 4.74
C MET A 61 -11.97 -7.87 3.42
N GLN A 62 -12.19 -7.11 2.35
CA GLN A 62 -12.27 -7.62 0.98
C GLN A 62 -11.23 -6.89 0.15
N LEU A 63 -10.26 -7.62 -0.41
CA LEU A 63 -9.20 -7.08 -1.26
C LEU A 63 -9.29 -7.69 -2.65
N ARG A 64 -9.21 -6.85 -3.68
CA ARG A 64 -8.89 -7.25 -5.05
C ARG A 64 -7.39 -7.02 -5.25
N ILE A 65 -6.69 -8.08 -5.61
CA ILE A 65 -5.23 -8.06 -5.81
C ILE A 65 -4.95 -8.32 -7.30
N THR A 66 -4.25 -7.38 -7.94
CA THR A 66 -3.91 -7.42 -9.37
C THR A 66 -2.44 -7.09 -9.54
N ASP A 67 -1.63 -8.00 -10.08
CA ASP A 67 -0.17 -7.85 -10.28
C ASP A 67 0.56 -7.24 -9.07
N SER A 68 0.66 -5.90 -9.02
CA SER A 68 1.32 -5.15 -7.94
C SER A 68 0.43 -4.13 -7.24
N PHE A 69 -0.87 -4.09 -7.57
CA PHE A 69 -1.85 -3.13 -7.06
C PHE A 69 -2.94 -3.84 -6.25
N ILE A 70 -3.37 -3.19 -5.17
CA ILE A 70 -4.42 -3.68 -4.29
C ILE A 70 -5.47 -2.59 -4.11
N LYS A 71 -6.74 -2.98 -4.23
CA LYS A 71 -7.88 -2.14 -3.88
C LYS A 71 -8.89 -2.96 -3.11
N GLY A 72 -9.56 -2.36 -2.15
CA GLY A 72 -10.57 -3.05 -1.39
C GLY A 72 -11.25 -2.17 -0.37
N SER A 73 -11.85 -2.82 0.61
CA SER A 73 -12.40 -2.16 1.78
C SER A 73 -12.35 -3.10 2.98
N TYR A 74 -12.53 -2.53 4.17
CA TYR A 74 -12.87 -3.31 5.35
C TYR A 74 -14.00 -2.66 6.12
N ARG A 75 -14.69 -3.48 6.91
CA ARG A 75 -15.79 -3.08 7.79
C ARG A 75 -15.56 -3.63 9.18
N LEU A 76 -15.73 -2.78 10.20
CA LEU A 76 -15.78 -3.22 11.59
C LEU A 76 -17.14 -3.89 11.88
N ALA A 77 -17.19 -4.94 12.70
CA ALA A 77 -18.41 -5.72 12.94
C ALA A 77 -19.61 -4.93 13.49
N HIS A 78 -19.37 -3.75 14.07
CA HIS A 78 -20.42 -2.85 14.60
C HIS A 78 -20.52 -1.55 13.80
N SER A 79 -20.01 -1.50 12.58
CA SER A 79 -20.08 -0.35 11.69
C SER A 79 -20.80 -0.74 10.41
N GLU A 80 -21.64 0.17 9.91
CA GLU A 80 -22.25 0.05 8.58
C GLU A 80 -21.39 0.73 7.49
N ILE A 81 -20.27 1.33 7.88
CA ILE A 81 -19.41 2.10 7.00
C ILE A 81 -18.24 1.24 6.55
N ASP A 82 -18.09 1.14 5.22
CA ASP A 82 -16.90 0.58 4.62
C ASP A 82 -15.77 1.62 4.60
N VAL A 83 -14.61 1.19 5.04
CA VAL A 83 -13.38 1.98 4.97
C VAL A 83 -12.59 1.51 3.76
N GLU A 84 -12.26 2.44 2.87
CA GLU A 84 -11.61 2.14 1.61
C GLU A 84 -10.12 1.85 1.82
N LEU A 85 -9.60 0.91 1.04
CA LEU A 85 -8.19 0.54 1.01
C LEU A 85 -7.66 0.60 -0.42
N VAL A 86 -6.51 1.26 -0.60
CA VAL A 86 -5.74 1.26 -1.85
C VAL A 86 -4.28 1.06 -1.56
N GLY A 87 -3.54 0.37 -2.40
CA GLY A 87 -2.15 0.10 -2.11
C GLY A 87 -1.42 -0.71 -3.16
N ALA A 88 -0.26 -1.22 -2.77
CA ALA A 88 0.62 -1.97 -3.64
C ALA A 88 1.30 -3.13 -2.91
N VAL A 89 1.58 -4.19 -3.64
CA VAL A 89 2.39 -5.32 -3.20
C VAL A 89 3.63 -5.43 -4.09
N SER A 90 4.79 -5.62 -3.47
CA SER A 90 6.06 -5.81 -4.17
C SER A 90 6.28 -7.29 -4.50
N ASN A 91 7.25 -7.56 -5.38
CA ASN A 91 7.68 -8.93 -5.69
C ASN A 91 8.30 -9.66 -4.49
N GLN A 92 8.68 -8.93 -3.44
CA GLN A 92 9.17 -9.49 -2.18
C GLN A 92 8.04 -9.75 -1.19
N HIS A 93 6.78 -9.64 -1.62
CA HIS A 93 5.57 -9.75 -0.81
C HIS A 93 5.39 -8.62 0.21
N GLU A 94 6.22 -7.58 0.17
CA GLU A 94 5.99 -6.38 0.98
C GLU A 94 4.74 -5.65 0.51
N LEU A 95 3.89 -5.26 1.44
CA LEU A 95 2.59 -4.66 1.20
C LEU A 95 2.52 -3.29 1.87
N ILE A 96 2.01 -2.31 1.13
CA ILE A 96 1.58 -1.01 1.66
C ILE A 96 0.11 -0.80 1.30
N LEU A 97 -0.75 -0.51 2.28
CA LEU A 97 -2.13 -0.07 2.05
C LEU A 97 -2.33 1.32 2.67
N ILE A 98 -3.15 2.13 2.03
CA ILE A 98 -3.62 3.42 2.52
C ILE A 98 -5.10 3.26 2.86
N GLU A 99 -5.44 3.64 4.09
CA GLU A 99 -6.80 3.68 4.60
C GLU A 99 -7.41 5.05 4.33
N SER A 100 -8.58 5.09 3.70
CA SER A 100 -9.34 6.32 3.52
C SER A 100 -10.80 6.19 3.94
N ALA A 101 -11.29 7.23 4.61
CA ALA A 101 -12.69 7.41 4.95
C ALA A 101 -13.14 8.82 4.57
N ASN A 102 -14.28 8.94 3.88
CA ASN A 102 -14.83 10.22 3.42
C ASN A 102 -13.80 11.06 2.62
N GLY A 103 -13.04 10.42 1.74
CA GLY A 103 -12.02 11.07 0.90
C GLY A 103 -10.77 11.56 1.65
N LYS A 104 -10.61 11.23 2.94
CA LYS A 104 -9.43 11.59 3.74
C LYS A 104 -8.64 10.34 4.12
N THR A 105 -7.32 10.41 4.06
CA THR A 105 -6.45 9.37 4.60
C THR A 105 -6.55 9.33 6.12
N THR A 106 -6.95 8.19 6.66
CA THR A 106 -7.15 7.97 8.11
C THR A 106 -6.13 7.01 8.71
N GLY A 107 -5.39 6.28 7.86
CA GLY A 107 -4.31 5.41 8.28
C GLY A 107 -3.50 4.86 7.11
N ALA A 108 -2.44 4.15 7.46
CA ALA A 108 -1.63 3.41 6.51
C ALA A 108 -1.16 2.10 7.14
N PHE A 109 -1.10 1.06 6.32
CA PHE A 109 -0.57 -0.24 6.67
C PHE A 109 0.73 -0.49 5.93
N LYS A 110 1.70 -1.06 6.64
CA LYS A 110 2.91 -1.65 6.05
C LYS A 110 3.09 -3.06 6.60
N GLY A 111 3.32 -4.03 5.73
CA GLY A 111 3.43 -5.43 6.12
C GLY A 111 3.82 -6.37 5.01
N MET A 112 3.38 -7.62 5.12
CA MET A 112 3.66 -8.73 4.22
C MET A 112 2.35 -9.39 3.77
N LEU A 113 2.34 -9.86 2.51
CA LEU A 113 1.32 -10.72 1.92
C LEU A 113 1.92 -12.11 1.68
N GLU A 114 1.79 -13.00 2.64
CA GLU A 114 2.43 -14.33 2.61
C GLU A 114 1.46 -15.36 2.04
N GLU A 115 1.87 -16.08 1.01
CA GLU A 115 1.11 -17.20 0.46
C GLU A 115 1.79 -18.53 0.85
N ASP A 116 1.00 -19.42 1.42
CA ASP A 116 1.34 -20.81 1.72
C ASP A 116 0.41 -21.75 0.92
N GLU A 117 0.69 -23.05 0.90
CA GLU A 117 0.02 -24.05 0.04
C GLU A 117 -1.52 -23.99 0.06
N SER A 118 -2.10 -23.53 1.16
CA SER A 118 -3.55 -23.49 1.36
C SER A 118 -4.09 -22.17 1.92
N SER A 119 -3.24 -21.15 2.11
CA SER A 119 -3.69 -19.92 2.76
C SER A 119 -2.91 -18.70 2.29
N LEU A 120 -3.60 -17.56 2.26
CA LEU A 120 -3.01 -16.25 2.06
C LEU A 120 -3.12 -15.47 3.38
N ARG A 121 -2.01 -14.92 3.86
CA ARG A 121 -1.93 -14.23 5.14
C ARG A 121 -1.45 -12.79 4.95
N LEU A 122 -2.12 -11.87 5.62
CA LEU A 122 -1.71 -10.48 5.74
C LEU A 122 -1.18 -10.22 7.14
N SER A 123 0.05 -9.73 7.26
CA SER A 123 0.65 -9.43 8.56
C SER A 123 1.44 -8.12 8.53
N GLY A 124 1.50 -7.37 9.62
CA GLY A 124 2.31 -6.15 9.71
C GLY A 124 1.80 -5.14 10.71
N VAL A 125 1.96 -3.84 10.41
CA VAL A 125 1.64 -2.74 11.33
C VAL A 125 0.72 -1.73 10.66
N TRP A 126 -0.39 -1.46 11.33
CA TRP A 126 -1.33 -0.40 11.00
C TRP A 126 -0.98 0.87 11.76
N SER A 127 -0.85 1.99 11.06
CA SER A 127 -0.64 3.33 11.62
C SER A 127 -1.92 4.15 11.46
N ASN A 128 -2.35 4.80 12.54
CA ASN A 128 -3.49 5.72 12.49
C ASN A 128 -2.98 7.15 12.23
N ALA A 129 -3.51 7.80 11.20
CA ALA A 129 -3.07 9.14 10.79
C ALA A 129 -3.40 10.23 11.82
N SER A 130 -4.44 10.04 12.65
CA SER A 130 -4.89 11.04 13.63
C SER A 130 -4.03 11.11 14.88
N ASN A 131 -3.40 10.01 15.30
CA ASN A 131 -2.68 9.93 16.57
C ASN A 131 -1.33 9.18 16.49
N GLY A 132 -0.92 8.73 15.30
CA GLY A 132 0.33 8.00 15.09
C GLY A 132 0.38 6.63 15.75
N LYS A 133 -0.72 6.15 16.34
CA LYS A 133 -0.75 4.89 17.09
C LYS A 133 -0.52 3.73 16.14
N LEU A 134 0.48 2.92 16.46
CA LEU A 134 0.80 1.70 15.76
C LEU A 134 0.03 0.52 16.36
N ARG A 135 -0.51 -0.32 15.48
CA ARG A 135 -1.27 -1.53 15.84
C ARG A 135 -0.76 -2.69 14.98
N PRO A 136 -0.03 -3.65 15.55
CA PRO A 136 0.29 -4.86 14.82
C PRO A 136 -0.98 -5.63 14.49
N PHE A 137 -1.00 -6.31 13.34
CA PHE A 137 -2.06 -7.25 12.99
C PHE A 137 -1.52 -8.44 12.20
N SER A 138 -2.29 -9.51 12.22
CA SER A 138 -2.12 -10.69 11.39
C SER A 138 -3.49 -11.30 11.13
N VAL A 139 -3.85 -11.50 9.87
CA VAL A 139 -5.11 -12.11 9.46
C VAL A 139 -4.92 -13.08 8.32
N ASP A 140 -5.66 -14.17 8.39
CA ASP A 140 -5.67 -15.21 7.37
C ASP A 140 -6.86 -15.01 6.43
N GLU A 141 -6.69 -15.42 5.18
CA GLU A 141 -7.75 -15.50 4.19
C GLU A 141 -8.83 -16.48 4.66
N VAL A 142 -10.09 -16.08 4.49
CA VAL A 142 -11.25 -16.93 4.68
C VAL A 142 -11.73 -17.38 3.30
N ARG A 143 -11.76 -18.69 3.08
CA ARG A 143 -12.20 -19.33 1.84
C ARG A 143 -13.65 -19.81 1.92
#